data_AF-A0AAW9NRW0-F1
#
_entry.id   AF-A0AAW9NRW0-F1
#
_cell.length_a   1.000
_cell.length_b   1.000
_cell.length_c   1.000
_cell.angle_alpha   90.00
_cell.angle_beta   90.00
_cell.angle_gamma   90.00
#
_symmetry.space_group_name_H-M   'P 1'
#
loop_
_entity.id
_entity.type
_entity.pdbx_description
1 polymer ?
#
loop_
_entity_poly.entity_id
_entity_poly.type
_entity_poly.pdbx_seq_one_letter_code
_entity_poly.pdbx_strand_id
1 'polypeptide(L)' 'MTNAKTVPEKKAVAKKAGTKATHKFTKKQLVSSQKYQHRQDALHALLDANTMYSYEQVETILKQFDKGGK' A
#
# COMPACT_ATOMS: atom_id res chain seq x y z
N MET A 1 9.57 -32.70 3.43
CA MET A 1 8.13 -32.37 3.42
C MET A 1 7.99 -30.91 3.08
N THR A 2 7.39 -30.62 1.91
CA THR A 2 6.57 -29.44 1.55
C THR A 2 6.95 -28.04 2.05
N ASN A 3 6.91 -26.95 1.29
CA ASN A 3 6.83 -26.65 -0.14
C ASN A 3 7.05 -25.12 -0.21
N ALA A 4 7.48 -24.62 -1.36
CA ALA A 4 7.70 -23.20 -1.63
C ALA A 4 6.56 -22.28 -1.14
N LYS A 5 6.90 -21.23 -0.37
CA LYS A 5 6.04 -20.05 -0.22
C LYS A 5 6.55 -18.96 -1.16
N THR A 6 6.37 -19.22 -2.45
CA THR A 6 6.41 -18.22 -3.50
C THR A 6 5.35 -17.16 -3.20
N VAL A 7 5.81 -15.99 -2.80
CA VAL A 7 5.03 -14.76 -2.84
C VAL A 7 4.69 -14.52 -4.31
N PRO A 8 3.40 -14.42 -4.71
CA PRO A 8 3.07 -14.20 -6.10
C PRO A 8 3.53 -12.81 -6.51
N GLU A 9 4.59 -12.80 -7.30
CA GLU A 9 5.01 -11.71 -8.17
C GLU A 9 3.85 -11.38 -9.12
N LYS A 10 2.98 -10.44 -8.73
CA LYS A 10 2.03 -9.82 -9.65
C LYS A 10 2.68 -8.59 -10.26
N LYS A 11 3.20 -8.78 -11.47
CA LYS A 11 3.54 -7.75 -12.47
C LYS A 11 2.52 -6.60 -12.44
N ALA A 12 3.03 -5.39 -12.21
CA ALA A 12 2.46 -4.16 -12.76
C ALA A 12 3.57 -3.45 -13.54
N VAL A 13 3.55 -3.64 -14.87
CA VAL A 13 4.41 -2.97 -15.83
C VAL A 13 3.78 -1.60 -16.14
N ALA A 14 4.56 -0.51 -16.07
CA ALA A 14 4.77 0.45 -17.17
C ALA A 14 5.32 1.82 -16.71
N LYS A 15 6.58 2.06 -17.09
CA LYS A 15 7.31 3.31 -17.36
C LYS A 15 6.52 4.64 -17.32
N LYS A 16 7.07 5.66 -16.63
CA LYS A 16 7.47 6.95 -17.23
C LYS A 16 8.70 7.54 -16.53
N ALA A 17 9.57 8.12 -17.35
CA ALA A 17 10.87 8.67 -17.01
C ALA A 17 10.78 9.96 -16.18
N GLY A 18 11.82 10.22 -15.39
CA GLY A 18 12.21 11.59 -14.99
C GLY A 18 11.55 12.18 -13.74
N THR A 19 11.22 11.39 -12.72
CA THR A 19 10.97 11.88 -11.34
C THR A 19 11.41 10.78 -10.38
N LYS A 20 11.96 11.13 -9.20
CA LYS A 20 12.46 10.16 -8.21
C LYS A 20 11.44 9.03 -8.07
N ALA A 21 11.83 7.80 -8.37
CA ALA A 21 10.90 6.68 -8.40
C ALA A 21 10.26 6.52 -7.01
N THR A 22 9.03 6.98 -6.83
CA THR A 22 8.33 6.82 -5.56
C THR A 22 7.92 5.36 -5.45
N HIS A 23 8.57 4.63 -4.54
CA HIS A 23 8.26 3.23 -4.29
C HIS A 23 6.78 3.09 -3.92
N LYS A 24 6.09 2.16 -4.60
CA LYS A 24 4.69 1.83 -4.34
C LYS A 24 4.57 0.43 -3.77
N PHE A 25 3.57 0.24 -2.94
CA PHE A 25 3.33 -0.97 -2.18
C PHE A 25 1.88 -1.42 -2.35
N THR A 26 1.67 -2.73 -2.30
CA THR A 26 0.32 -3.31 -2.23
C THR A 26 -0.29 -3.09 -0.84
N LYS A 27 -1.62 -3.12 -0.75
CA LYS A 27 -2.35 -3.10 0.53
C LYS A 27 -1.79 -4.09 1.55
N LYS A 28 -1.51 -5.33 1.12
CA LYS A 28 -0.95 -6.38 2.00
C LYS A 28 0.41 -6.01 2.57
N GLN A 29 1.29 -5.40 1.77
CA GLN A 29 2.60 -4.93 2.24
C GLN A 29 2.47 -3.77 3.23
N LEU A 30 1.54 -2.85 2.99
CA LEU A 30 1.31 -1.69 3.87
C LEU A 30 0.73 -2.11 5.23
N VAL A 31 -0.29 -2.97 5.24
CA VAL A 31 -0.91 -3.51 6.46
C VAL A 31 0.10 -4.31 7.30
N SER A 32 1.00 -5.04 6.64
CA SER A 32 2.02 -5.86 7.33
C SER A 32 3.25 -5.05 7.78
N SER A 33 3.31 -3.75 7.48
CA SER A 33 4.46 -2.91 7.82
C SER A 33 4.39 -2.38 9.25
N GLN A 34 5.56 -2.22 9.88
CA GLN A 34 5.69 -1.60 11.21
C GLN A 34 5.08 -0.18 11.25
N LYS A 35 5.20 0.57 10.15
CA LYS A 35 4.76 1.96 10.03
C LYS A 35 3.26 2.14 10.31
N TYR A 36 2.45 1.13 10.00
CA TYR A 36 0.98 1.21 10.07
C TYR A 36 0.35 0.17 11.00
N GLN A 37 1.10 -0.42 11.93
CA GLN A 37 0.58 -1.45 12.84
C GLN A 37 -0.67 -1.00 13.61
N HIS A 38 -0.71 0.25 14.05
CA HIS A 38 -1.85 0.79 14.80
C HIS A 38 -2.97 1.36 13.91
N ARG A 39 -2.84 1.26 12.58
CA ARG A 39 -3.81 1.78 11.61
C ARG A 39 -4.24 0.72 10.60
N GLN A 40 -4.05 -0.56 10.92
CA GLN A 40 -4.40 -1.67 10.03
C GLN A 40 -5.88 -1.63 9.64
N ASP A 41 -6.78 -1.37 10.59
CA ASP A 41 -8.23 -1.27 10.32
C ASP A 41 -8.55 -0.16 9.32
N ALA A 42 -7.94 1.02 9.49
CA ALA A 42 -8.09 2.13 8.56
C ALA A 42 -7.53 1.79 7.18
N LEU A 43 -6.36 1.14 7.08
CA LEU A 43 -5.82 0.67 5.80
C LEU A 43 -6.72 -0.39 5.16
N HIS A 44 -7.35 -1.26 5.96
CA HIS A 44 -8.29 -2.26 5.48
C HIS A 44 -9.57 -1.64 4.93
N ALA A 45 -10.08 -0.58 5.55
CA ALA A 45 -11.28 0.13 5.09
C ALA A 45 -11.02 1.05 3.89
N LEU A 46 -9.87 1.73 3.85
CA LEU A 46 -9.62 2.83 2.91
C LEU A 46 -8.87 2.42 1.64
N LEU A 47 -8.02 1.38 1.71
CA LEU A 47 -7.19 0.99 0.56
C LEU A 47 -7.84 -0.13 -0.24
N ASP A 48 -7.75 -0.02 -1.56
CA ASP A 48 -8.15 -1.06 -2.49
C ASP A 48 -7.06 -2.15 -2.62
N ALA A 49 -7.47 -3.40 -2.85
CA ALA A 49 -6.56 -4.54 -2.91
C ALA A 49 -5.81 -4.65 -4.25
N ASN A 50 -6.35 -4.09 -5.34
CA ASN A 50 -5.78 -4.12 -6.68
C ASN A 50 -4.98 -2.85 -7.01
N THR A 51 -4.94 -1.90 -6.09
CA THR A 51 -4.24 -0.63 -6.24
C THR A 51 -2.93 -0.63 -5.44
N MET A 52 -1.88 -0.04 -6.04
CA MET A 52 -0.60 0.18 -5.36
C MET A 52 -0.47 1.64 -4.94
N TYR A 53 -0.02 1.86 -3.70
CA TYR A 53 0.08 3.17 -3.09
C TYR A 53 1.52 3.46 -2.65
N SER A 54 1.98 4.70 -2.82
CA SER A 54 3.18 5.17 -2.11
C SER A 54 2.83 5.54 -0.67
N TYR A 55 3.85 5.65 0.19
CA TYR A 55 3.64 6.13 1.56
C TYR A 55 2.96 7.51 1.59
N GLU A 56 3.37 8.45 0.74
CA GLU A 56 2.76 9.78 0.69
C GLU A 56 1.26 9.75 0.35
N GLN A 57 0.87 8.85 -0.55
CA GLN A 57 -0.55 8.66 -0.89
C GLN A 57 -1.33 8.11 0.31
N VAL A 58 -0.77 7.11 1.00
CA VAL A 58 -1.39 6.52 2.19
C VAL A 58 -1.54 7.55 3.31
N GLU A 59 -0.49 8.34 3.60
CA GLU A 59 -0.56 9.41 4.60
C GLU A 59 -1.62 10.45 4.24
N THR A 60 -1.77 10.79 2.95
CA THR A 60 -2.79 11.74 2.51
C THR A 60 -4.21 11.19 2.74
N ILE A 61 -4.43 9.92 2.40
CA ILE A 61 -5.71 9.23 2.63
C ILE A 61 -6.02 9.16 4.13
N LEU A 62 -5.06 8.74 4.95
CA LEU A 62 -5.23 8.67 6.41
C LEU A 62 -5.51 10.06 7.01
N LYS A 63 -4.83 11.10 6.53
CA LYS A 63 -5.07 12.48 6.98
C LYS A 63 -6.46 12.99 6.61
N GLN A 64 -6.99 12.59 5.45
CA GLN A 64 -8.37 12.92 5.06
C GLN A 64 -9.38 12.16 5.93
N PHE A 65 -9.11 10.89 6.22
CA PHE A 65 -9.92 10.09 7.14
C PHE A 65 -9.94 10.67 8.56
N ASP A 66 -8.77 11.02 9.11
CA ASP A 66 -8.64 11.63 10.46
C ASP A 66 -9.38 12.97 10.58
N LYS A 67 -9.61 13.66 9.46
CA LYS A 67 -10.38 14.92 9.40
C LYS A 67 -11.90 14.72 9.33
N GLY A 68 -12.38 13.47 9.33
CA GLY A 68 -13.80 13.14 9.41
C GLY A 68 -14.55 13.16 8.08
N GLY A 69 -13.89 12.93 6.94
CA GLY A 69 -14.52 12.70 5.64
C GLY A 69 -15.58 13.74 5.25
N LYS A 70 -15.14 14.91 4.75
CA LYS A 70 -16.06 15.91 4.20
C LYS A 70 -16.40 15.64 2.75
#